data_AF-A0A939W5K3-F1
#
_entry.id   AF-A0A939W5K3-F1
#
_cell.length_a   1.000
_cell.length_b   1.000
_cell.length_c   1.000
_cell.angle_alpha   90.00
_cell.angle_beta   90.00
_cell.angle_gamma   90.00
#
_symmetry.space_group_name_H-M   'P 1'
#
loop_
_entity.id
_entity.type
_entity.pdbx_description
1 polymer ?
#
loop_
_entity_poly.entity_id
_entity_poly.type
_entity_poly.pdbx_seq_one_letter_code
_entity_poly.pdbx_strand_id
1 'polypeptide(L)'
;MKNQKKIQFKSLNHDLSIIRQCDIILTNGTEQFVGLYYNEQYYNSPMVLCKGNGTLNYYLSKVTKMFDIPCIEEKPLTRELYEGVKQGEEVPLVYWKMVATIYSKLKELKPDKEHSDFRDKLNRDLCHQIDAYEKRVYQKTDRNFLKTHAVCDNLYQGEVVRLFHTELRDLAEKCGVNFRSNYNTAFKTDEFYLESRIEEYDLELWQMVFVNSEEQEICIFTKNLFKKFPFSSADLALEFVKALVEVCNKDVKPSALEYCTSSEINPKLCEIAQTTIRTMLEMNFNKKGIIYGLSYDTVVCAVYLEKKEYDIVKEICSILNDEQNSDNTEKPRKMYEIVISNTEIIKHPYLVKEAIEDPKVFKKYHFWCKEKKFNQKYFEEKFWTIEP
;
A
#
# COMPACT_ATOMS: atom_id res chain seq x y z
N MET A 1 38.77 14.97 25.65
CA MET A 1 37.46 15.59 25.31
C MET A 1 37.28 15.79 23.80
N LYS A 2 37.38 14.73 22.99
CA LYS A 2 37.06 14.75 21.55
C LYS A 2 36.47 13.39 21.20
N ASN A 3 35.14 13.22 21.28
CA ASN A 3 34.37 12.14 20.61
C ASN A 3 32.85 12.16 20.89
N GLN A 4 32.22 13.33 21.10
CA GLN A 4 30.75 13.40 21.29
C GLN A 4 29.95 13.97 20.11
N LYS A 5 30.58 14.36 18.99
CA LYS A 5 29.88 15.01 17.86
C LYS A 5 29.92 14.22 16.54
N LYS A 6 29.81 12.89 16.57
CA LYS A 6 29.83 12.07 15.33
C LYS A 6 28.75 10.99 15.25
N ILE A 7 27.64 11.16 15.97
CA ILE A 7 26.48 10.26 15.91
C ILE A 7 25.22 11.13 15.83
N GLN A 8 24.77 11.46 14.62
CA GLN A 8 23.38 11.92 14.44
C GLN A 8 22.83 11.80 13.00
N PHE A 9 23.67 11.52 11.99
CA PHE A 9 23.21 11.44 10.60
C PHE A 9 22.94 10.02 10.06
N LYS A 10 23.17 8.96 10.85
CA LYS A 10 22.97 7.56 10.41
C LYS A 10 21.58 6.98 10.71
N SER A 11 20.69 7.72 11.39
CA SER A 11 19.53 7.12 12.08
C SER A 11 18.22 7.10 11.28
N LEU A 12 17.87 8.12 10.48
CA LEU A 12 16.48 8.19 9.98
C LEU A 12 16.22 7.48 8.63
N ASN A 13 17.24 7.31 7.77
CA ASN A 13 17.14 6.39 6.62
C ASN A 13 16.91 4.94 7.10
N HIS A 14 17.44 4.61 8.29
CA HIS A 14 17.14 3.36 8.96
C HIS A 14 15.68 3.35 9.42
N ASP A 15 15.20 4.39 10.09
CA ASP A 15 13.83 4.45 10.64
C ASP A 15 12.71 4.26 9.59
N LEU A 16 12.77 4.89 8.40
CA LEU A 16 11.78 4.60 7.35
C LEU A 16 11.93 3.20 6.74
N SER A 17 13.17 2.73 6.55
CA SER A 17 13.41 1.37 6.06
C SER A 17 12.92 0.31 7.06
N ILE A 18 12.97 0.63 8.36
CA ILE A 18 12.44 -0.19 9.44
C ILE A 18 10.90 -0.08 9.48
N ILE A 19 10.33 1.12 9.34
CA ILE A 19 8.87 1.28 9.24
C ILE A 19 8.36 0.40 8.10
N ARG A 20 8.99 0.42 6.91
CA ARG A 20 8.64 -0.47 5.78
C ARG A 20 8.67 -1.97 6.14
N GLN A 21 9.47 -2.39 7.12
CA GLN A 21 9.57 -3.78 7.57
C GLN A 21 8.53 -4.15 8.63
N CYS A 22 7.85 -3.18 9.23
CA CYS A 22 6.84 -3.43 10.24
C CYS A 22 5.64 -4.14 9.60
N ASP A 23 5.11 -5.17 10.27
CA ASP A 23 3.84 -5.78 9.88
C ASP A 23 2.68 -4.82 10.18
N ILE A 24 2.82 -4.05 11.26
CA ILE A 24 1.81 -3.13 11.78
C ILE A 24 2.45 -1.96 12.53
N ILE A 25 1.80 -0.80 12.48
CA ILE A 25 2.10 0.32 13.37
C ILE A 25 0.93 0.53 14.34
N LEU A 26 1.24 0.67 15.62
CA LEU A 26 0.30 1.11 16.65
C LEU A 26 0.52 2.59 16.92
N THR A 27 -0.55 3.37 16.96
CA THR A 27 -0.51 4.81 17.25
C THR A 27 -1.43 5.17 18.41
N ASN A 28 -1.08 6.23 19.14
CA ASN A 28 -1.98 6.85 20.12
C ASN A 28 -2.77 8.03 19.54
N GLY A 29 -2.71 8.22 18.21
CA GLY A 29 -3.34 9.30 17.47
C GLY A 29 -2.31 10.33 17.01
N THR A 30 -1.90 11.23 17.91
CA THR A 30 -1.13 12.41 17.51
C THR A 30 0.28 12.48 18.07
N GLU A 31 0.61 11.75 19.13
CA GLU A 31 1.85 11.98 19.87
C GLU A 31 2.92 10.89 19.68
N GLN A 32 2.52 9.62 19.61
CA GLN A 32 3.45 8.48 19.65
C GLN A 32 2.98 7.33 18.75
N PHE A 33 3.96 6.59 18.23
CA PHE A 33 3.73 5.31 17.57
C PHE A 33 4.81 4.28 17.89
N VAL A 34 4.43 3.01 17.73
CA VAL A 34 5.30 1.84 17.87
C VAL A 34 5.06 0.92 16.69
N GLY A 35 6.13 0.54 15.98
CA GLY A 35 6.08 -0.43 14.90
C GLY A 35 6.46 -1.82 15.36
N LEU A 36 5.64 -2.81 15.01
CA LEU A 36 5.82 -4.20 15.39
C LEU A 36 6.12 -5.07 14.17
N TYR A 37 6.95 -6.08 14.38
CA TYR A 37 7.24 -7.14 13.41
C TYR A 37 7.26 -8.49 14.09
N TYR A 38 6.72 -9.49 13.41
CA TYR A 38 6.66 -10.84 13.92
C TYR A 38 7.13 -11.85 12.87
N ASN A 39 8.09 -12.67 13.28
CA ASN A 39 8.52 -13.83 12.51
C ASN A 39 8.48 -15.06 13.40
N GLU A 40 7.43 -15.84 13.23
CA GLU A 40 7.15 -17.06 14.00
C GLU A 40 8.23 -18.14 13.88
N GLN A 41 9.11 -18.06 12.88
CA GLN A 41 10.24 -18.99 12.74
C GLN A 41 11.41 -18.65 13.67
N TYR A 42 11.53 -17.39 14.10
CA TYR A 42 12.70 -16.92 14.85
C TYR A 42 12.36 -16.39 16.24
N TYR A 43 11.13 -15.91 16.46
CA TYR A 43 10.74 -15.21 17.68
C TYR A 43 9.45 -15.77 18.26
N ASN A 44 9.37 -15.81 19.60
CA ASN A 44 8.18 -16.26 20.33
C ASN A 44 7.13 -15.16 20.50
N SER A 45 7.54 -13.91 20.29
CA SER A 45 6.70 -12.72 20.42
C SER A 45 7.07 -11.70 19.34
N PRO A 46 6.13 -10.84 18.91
CA PRO A 46 6.46 -9.71 18.04
C PRO A 46 7.52 -8.81 18.67
N MET A 47 8.42 -8.30 17.86
CA MET A 47 9.49 -7.40 18.23
C MET A 47 9.09 -5.95 17.94
N VAL A 48 9.50 -5.04 18.82
CA VAL A 48 9.38 -3.60 18.57
C VAL A 48 10.50 -3.18 17.63
N LEU A 49 10.17 -2.91 16.37
CA LEU A 49 11.14 -2.54 15.34
C LEU A 49 11.50 -1.06 15.38
N CYS A 50 10.49 -0.19 15.45
CA CYS A 50 10.69 1.25 15.49
C CYS A 50 9.73 1.92 16.45
N LYS A 51 10.07 3.14 16.83
CA LYS A 51 9.25 4.01 17.67
C LYS A 51 9.45 5.43 17.21
N GLY A 52 8.41 6.24 17.30
CA GLY A 52 8.54 7.66 17.02
C GLY A 52 7.49 8.48 17.74
N ASN A 53 7.76 9.76 17.81
CA ASN A 53 6.87 10.76 18.38
C ASN A 53 6.91 12.05 17.56
N GLY A 54 6.03 12.98 17.89
CA GLY A 54 6.03 14.34 17.33
C GLY A 54 5.98 14.35 15.80
N THR A 55 6.92 15.05 15.18
CA THR A 55 6.98 15.27 13.73
C THR A 55 7.03 13.97 12.92
N LEU A 56 7.69 12.91 13.43
CA LEU A 56 7.71 11.61 12.74
C LEU A 56 6.34 10.92 12.77
N ASN A 57 5.56 11.09 13.84
CA ASN A 57 4.20 10.56 13.94
C ASN A 57 3.24 11.31 12.99
N TYR A 58 3.46 12.60 12.75
CA TYR A 58 2.72 13.34 11.71
C TYR A 58 2.88 12.67 10.34
N TYR A 59 4.13 12.37 9.96
CA TYR A 59 4.45 11.74 8.68
C TYR A 59 4.02 10.27 8.62
N LEU A 60 3.83 9.62 9.76
CA LEU A 60 3.47 8.22 9.84
C LEU A 60 2.25 7.89 8.99
N SER A 61 1.18 8.69 9.06
CA SER A 61 -0.04 8.44 8.27
C SER A 61 0.18 8.44 6.76
N LYS A 62 1.15 9.23 6.27
CA LYS A 62 1.54 9.29 4.87
C LYS A 62 2.45 8.10 4.53
N VAL A 63 3.41 7.81 5.40
CA VAL A 63 4.39 6.72 5.23
C VAL A 63 3.72 5.35 5.28
N THR A 64 2.79 5.12 6.20
CA THR A 64 2.08 3.83 6.34
C THR A 64 1.18 3.57 5.14
N LYS A 65 0.49 4.60 4.63
CA LYS A 65 -0.23 4.52 3.36
C LYS A 65 0.69 4.20 2.19
N MET A 66 1.84 4.87 2.12
CA MET A 66 2.82 4.67 1.04
C MET A 66 3.40 3.24 1.02
N PHE A 67 3.53 2.59 2.17
CA PHE A 67 4.06 1.23 2.30
C PHE A 67 3.00 0.15 2.48
N ASP A 68 1.71 0.51 2.44
CA ASP A 68 0.59 -0.40 2.72
C ASP A 68 0.77 -1.16 4.05
N ILE A 69 1.18 -0.40 5.07
CA ILE A 69 1.32 -0.90 6.44
C ILE A 69 0.08 -0.51 7.22
N PRO A 70 -0.67 -1.48 7.77
CA PRO A 70 -1.78 -1.20 8.66
C PRO A 70 -1.34 -0.32 9.84
N CYS A 71 -2.09 0.75 10.07
CA CYS A 71 -1.92 1.63 11.23
C CYS A 71 -3.18 1.51 12.10
N ILE A 72 -3.03 1.07 13.35
CA ILE A 72 -4.14 0.86 14.28
C ILE A 72 -3.99 1.80 15.48
N GLU A 73 -5.06 2.52 15.81
CA GLU A 73 -5.11 3.36 17.00
C GLU A 73 -5.42 2.52 18.25
N GLU A 74 -4.41 2.26 19.08
CA GLU A 74 -4.52 1.50 20.33
C GLU A 74 -3.77 2.26 21.45
N LYS A 75 -4.42 3.31 21.97
CA LYS A 75 -3.79 4.30 22.87
C LYS A 75 -3.08 3.70 24.09
N PRO A 76 -3.71 2.80 24.89
CA PRO A 76 -3.10 2.30 26.11
C PRO A 76 -1.84 1.47 25.81
N LEU A 77 -1.96 0.52 24.88
CA LEU A 77 -0.86 -0.35 24.49
C LEU A 77 0.29 0.43 23.84
N THR A 78 -0.03 1.43 23.00
CA THR A 78 0.99 2.23 22.34
C THR A 78 1.85 2.98 23.37
N ARG A 79 1.25 3.61 24.37
CA ARG A 79 1.98 4.34 25.43
C ARG A 79 2.87 3.40 26.24
N GLU A 80 2.30 2.29 26.70
CA GLU A 80 3.00 1.27 27.48
C GLU A 80 4.21 0.69 26.72
N LEU A 81 4.00 0.30 25.46
CA LEU A 81 5.10 -0.21 24.65
C LEU A 81 6.11 0.87 24.33
N TYR A 82 5.68 2.11 24.09
CA TYR A 82 6.55 3.24 23.78
C TYR A 82 7.50 3.55 24.95
N GLU A 83 7.01 3.52 26.18
CA GLU A 83 7.81 3.82 27.38
C GLU A 83 8.57 2.60 27.92
N GLY A 84 7.97 1.42 27.90
CA GLY A 84 8.44 0.24 28.65
C GLY A 84 9.33 -0.76 27.90
N VAL A 85 9.42 -0.70 26.58
CA VAL A 85 10.17 -1.67 25.74
C VAL A 85 11.28 -0.93 24.98
N LYS A 86 12.38 -1.52 24.53
CA LYS A 86 13.32 -0.82 23.61
C LYS A 86 13.15 -1.27 22.17
N GLN A 87 13.63 -0.47 21.22
CA GLN A 87 13.73 -0.91 19.83
C GLN A 87 14.66 -2.13 19.73
N GLY A 88 14.25 -3.14 18.98
CA GLY A 88 14.93 -4.43 18.87
C GLY A 88 14.59 -5.43 19.98
N GLU A 89 13.71 -5.10 20.93
CA GLU A 89 13.27 -6.01 22.00
C GLU A 89 11.91 -6.64 21.69
N GLU A 90 11.72 -7.88 22.15
CA GLU A 90 10.43 -8.57 22.10
C GLU A 90 9.40 -7.91 23.01
N VAL A 91 8.13 -7.91 22.58
CA VAL A 91 7.02 -7.44 23.40
C VAL A 91 6.91 -8.31 24.67
N PRO A 92 6.86 -7.70 25.87
CA PRO A 92 6.72 -8.42 27.13
C PRO A 92 5.45 -9.28 27.22
N LEU A 93 5.55 -10.39 27.97
CA LEU A 93 4.48 -11.39 28.18
C LEU A 93 3.13 -10.77 28.56
N VAL A 94 3.16 -9.73 29.39
CA VAL A 94 1.95 -9.04 29.89
C VAL A 94 1.08 -8.46 28.77
N TYR A 95 1.67 -8.12 27.62
CA TYR A 95 0.96 -7.52 26.48
C TYR A 95 0.64 -8.53 25.37
N TRP A 96 1.07 -9.80 25.49
CA TRP A 96 0.94 -10.80 24.43
C TRP A 96 -0.50 -10.99 23.98
N LYS A 97 -1.46 -11.07 24.91
CA LYS A 97 -2.87 -11.26 24.56
C LYS A 97 -3.42 -10.11 23.72
N MET A 98 -3.05 -8.87 24.05
CA MET A 98 -3.48 -7.68 23.31
C MET A 98 -2.85 -7.66 21.92
N VAL A 99 -1.54 -7.89 21.85
CA VAL A 99 -0.81 -7.93 20.57
C VAL A 99 -1.28 -9.08 19.69
N ALA A 100 -1.51 -10.28 20.24
CA ALA A 100 -2.06 -11.41 19.51
C ALA A 100 -3.44 -11.08 18.92
N THR A 101 -4.31 -10.41 19.68
CA THR A 101 -5.62 -9.96 19.18
C THR A 101 -5.47 -8.99 18.01
N ILE A 102 -4.51 -8.06 18.09
CA ILE A 102 -4.20 -7.12 17.01
C ILE A 102 -3.68 -7.87 15.76
N TYR A 103 -2.75 -8.80 15.93
CA TYR A 103 -2.22 -9.60 14.81
C TYR A 103 -3.27 -10.55 14.22
N SER A 104 -4.20 -11.08 15.02
CA SER A 104 -5.34 -11.85 14.54
C SER A 104 -6.25 -11.00 13.65
N LYS A 105 -6.60 -9.79 14.09
CA LYS A 105 -7.31 -8.81 13.24
C LYS A 105 -6.52 -8.51 11.97
N LEU A 106 -5.19 -8.43 12.06
CA LEU A 106 -4.34 -8.20 10.90
C LEU A 106 -4.33 -9.38 9.92
N LYS A 107 -4.40 -10.64 10.39
CA LYS A 107 -4.57 -11.83 9.52
C LYS A 107 -5.96 -11.87 8.87
N GLU A 108 -6.98 -11.34 9.52
CA GLU A 108 -8.30 -11.14 8.91
C GLU A 108 -8.22 -10.08 7.79
N LEU A 109 -7.39 -9.05 7.97
CA LEU A 109 -7.14 -7.99 6.97
C LEU A 109 -6.21 -8.43 5.83
N LYS A 110 -5.14 -9.18 6.14
CA LYS A 110 -4.11 -9.71 5.22
C LYS A 110 -4.17 -11.25 5.19
N PRO A 111 -4.70 -11.88 4.12
CA PRO A 111 -4.81 -13.35 4.05
C PRO A 111 -3.43 -14.03 4.11
N ASP A 112 -3.40 -15.28 4.61
CA ASP A 112 -2.20 -16.04 5.02
C ASP A 112 -1.05 -16.11 4.00
N LYS A 113 0.19 -15.99 4.52
CA LYS A 113 1.47 -16.06 3.78
C LYS A 113 1.76 -17.45 3.16
N GLU A 114 1.23 -18.56 3.68
CA GLU A 114 1.34 -19.90 3.06
C GLU A 114 0.44 -20.05 1.82
N HIS A 115 -0.63 -19.26 1.76
CA HIS A 115 -1.43 -19.01 0.58
C HIS A 115 -1.02 -17.70 -0.08
N SER A 116 0.30 -17.49 -0.28
CA SER A 116 0.83 -16.40 -1.10
C SER A 116 -0.08 -16.20 -2.31
N ASP A 117 -0.89 -15.16 -2.26
CA ASP A 117 -1.98 -14.96 -3.18
C ASP A 117 -1.37 -14.85 -4.59
N PHE A 118 -2.07 -15.36 -5.62
CA PHE A 118 -1.64 -15.13 -7.00
C PHE A 118 -1.40 -13.62 -7.24
N ARG A 119 -2.24 -12.81 -6.57
CA ARG A 119 -2.13 -11.37 -6.38
C ARG A 119 -0.78 -10.91 -5.84
N ASP A 120 -0.27 -11.53 -4.77
CA ASP A 120 1.03 -11.17 -4.21
C ASP A 120 2.18 -11.57 -5.14
N LYS A 121 2.12 -12.73 -5.81
CA LYS A 121 3.19 -13.13 -6.76
C LYS A 121 3.29 -12.19 -7.96
N LEU A 122 2.17 -11.64 -8.43
CA LEU A 122 2.13 -10.78 -9.61
C LEU A 122 2.39 -9.30 -9.27
N ASN A 123 1.85 -8.79 -8.14
CA ASN A 123 2.17 -7.45 -7.62
C ASN A 123 3.63 -7.33 -7.17
N ARG A 124 4.24 -8.43 -6.70
CA ARG A 124 5.67 -8.50 -6.35
C ARG A 124 6.60 -8.52 -7.57
N ASP A 125 6.13 -8.64 -8.81
CA ASP A 125 7.04 -8.63 -9.95
C ASP A 125 7.21 -7.21 -10.52
N LEU A 126 6.09 -6.50 -10.78
CA LEU A 126 6.14 -5.16 -11.36
C LEU A 126 6.59 -4.08 -10.37
N CYS A 127 5.85 -3.93 -9.26
CA CYS A 127 6.10 -2.87 -8.28
C CYS A 127 7.42 -3.08 -7.53
N HIS A 128 7.80 -4.35 -7.27
CA HIS A 128 9.06 -4.64 -6.59
C HIS A 128 10.26 -4.33 -7.46
N GLN A 129 10.21 -4.59 -8.78
CA GLN A 129 11.33 -4.29 -9.66
C GLN A 129 11.53 -2.79 -9.83
N ILE A 130 10.45 -2.03 -10.02
CA ILE A 130 10.49 -0.55 -10.05
C ILE A 130 10.97 -0.02 -8.69
N ASP A 131 10.42 -0.50 -7.57
CA ASP A 131 10.85 -0.09 -6.23
C ASP A 131 12.31 -0.42 -5.94
N ALA A 132 12.78 -1.60 -6.35
CA ALA A 132 14.15 -2.03 -6.17
C ALA A 132 15.10 -1.19 -7.04
N TYR A 133 14.68 -0.82 -8.25
CA TYR A 133 15.41 0.08 -9.12
C TYR A 133 15.49 1.48 -8.53
N GLU A 134 14.35 2.07 -8.16
CA GLU A 134 14.22 3.37 -7.53
C GLU A 134 15.09 3.45 -6.26
N LYS A 135 15.00 2.43 -5.39
CA LYS A 135 15.84 2.30 -4.21
C LYS A 135 17.33 2.31 -4.57
N ARG A 136 17.76 1.53 -5.57
CA ARG A 136 19.16 1.48 -5.99
C ARG A 136 19.65 2.84 -6.49
N VAL A 137 18.83 3.50 -7.31
CA VAL A 137 19.14 4.80 -7.92
C VAL A 137 19.23 5.88 -6.84
N TYR A 138 18.22 6.04 -6.00
CA TYR A 138 18.24 7.05 -4.94
C TYR A 138 19.32 6.81 -3.87
N GLN A 139 19.60 5.55 -3.51
CA GLN A 139 20.73 5.24 -2.61
C GLN A 139 22.10 5.53 -3.25
N LYS A 140 22.23 5.42 -4.57
CA LYS A 140 23.44 5.83 -5.29
C LYS A 140 23.55 7.36 -5.29
N THR A 141 22.46 8.06 -5.56
CA THR A 141 22.40 9.53 -5.53
C THR A 141 22.74 10.07 -4.15
N ASP A 142 22.17 9.52 -3.08
CA ASP A 142 22.47 9.92 -1.70
C ASP A 142 23.97 9.75 -1.36
N ARG A 143 24.55 8.59 -1.70
CA ARG A 143 25.98 8.33 -1.47
C ARG A 143 26.88 9.28 -2.26
N ASN A 144 26.53 9.59 -3.51
CA ASN A 144 27.31 10.51 -4.34
C ASN A 144 27.18 11.95 -3.85
N PHE A 145 25.96 12.37 -3.51
CA PHE A 145 25.68 13.71 -3.01
C PHE A 145 26.47 14.01 -1.73
N LEU A 146 26.51 13.07 -0.79
CA LEU A 146 27.29 13.19 0.45
C LEU A 146 28.81 13.30 0.21
N LYS A 147 29.33 12.68 -0.85
CA LYS A 147 30.76 12.79 -1.21
C LYS A 147 31.09 14.16 -1.80
N THR A 148 30.20 14.69 -2.63
CA THR A 148 30.42 15.95 -3.36
C THR A 148 30.20 17.18 -2.45
N HIS A 149 29.31 17.09 -1.47
CA HIS A 149 28.88 18.24 -0.66
C HIS A 149 29.20 18.09 0.84
N ALA A 150 30.28 17.36 1.18
CA ALA A 150 30.68 17.08 2.57
C ALA A 150 31.09 18.33 3.39
N VAL A 151 31.19 19.50 2.76
CA VAL A 151 31.59 20.77 3.39
C VAL A 151 30.73 21.91 2.82
N CYS A 152 29.59 22.16 3.43
CA CYS A 152 28.89 23.44 3.30
C CYS A 152 28.79 24.04 4.69
N ASP A 153 29.72 24.93 5.02
CA ASP A 153 29.78 25.67 6.29
C ASP A 153 28.91 26.94 6.29
N ASN A 154 28.16 27.19 5.22
CA ASN A 154 27.32 28.37 5.11
C ASN A 154 25.99 28.14 5.83
N LEU A 155 25.86 28.78 6.99
CA LEU A 155 24.62 28.92 7.74
C LEU A 155 23.64 29.79 6.95
N TYR A 156 22.57 29.20 6.43
CA TYR A 156 21.48 29.98 5.85
C TYR A 156 20.76 30.79 6.94
N GLN A 157 20.63 32.11 6.75
CA GLN A 157 20.02 33.05 7.72
C GLN A 157 18.72 33.69 7.21
N GLY A 158 18.18 33.25 6.07
CA GLY A 158 16.98 33.81 5.46
C GLY A 158 15.67 33.11 5.86
N GLU A 159 14.58 33.48 5.19
CA GLU A 159 13.27 32.81 5.33
C GLU A 159 13.25 31.47 4.58
N VAL A 160 13.56 30.38 5.29
CA VAL A 160 13.68 29.02 4.71
C VAL A 160 12.41 28.60 3.97
N VAL A 161 11.22 28.82 4.55
CA VAL A 161 9.95 28.44 3.92
C VAL A 161 9.77 29.15 2.57
N ARG A 162 10.06 30.45 2.51
CA ARG A 162 9.94 31.24 1.29
C ARG A 162 10.94 30.80 0.22
N LEU A 163 12.17 30.46 0.64
CA LEU A 163 13.19 29.89 -0.25
C LEU A 163 12.66 28.59 -0.89
N PHE A 164 12.20 27.64 -0.08
CA PHE A 164 11.69 26.35 -0.57
C PHE A 164 10.48 26.51 -1.47
N HIS A 165 9.53 27.37 -1.11
CA HIS A 165 8.36 27.61 -1.94
C HIS A 165 8.72 28.16 -3.33
N THR A 166 9.67 29.10 -3.39
CA THR A 166 10.09 29.73 -4.65
C THR A 166 10.89 28.75 -5.50
N GLU A 167 11.95 28.18 -4.94
CA GLU A 167 12.89 27.34 -5.67
C GLU A 167 12.27 26.01 -6.11
N LEU A 168 11.41 25.39 -5.30
CA LEU A 168 10.76 24.13 -5.68
C LEU A 168 9.68 24.34 -6.74
N ARG A 169 9.01 25.50 -6.74
CA ARG A 169 8.07 25.85 -7.80
C ARG A 169 8.80 26.04 -9.13
N ASP A 170 9.89 26.82 -9.13
CA ASP A 170 10.68 27.06 -10.33
C ASP A 170 11.31 25.75 -10.86
N LEU A 171 11.77 24.88 -9.95
CA LEU A 171 12.25 23.54 -10.30
C LEU A 171 11.16 22.70 -10.96
N ALA A 172 9.95 22.70 -10.40
CA ALA A 172 8.82 21.93 -10.93
C ALA A 172 8.43 22.39 -12.33
N GLU A 173 8.33 23.72 -12.55
CA GLU A 173 8.06 24.31 -13.86
C GLU A 173 9.15 23.93 -14.89
N LYS A 174 10.43 24.03 -14.50
CA LYS A 174 11.57 23.67 -15.36
C LYS A 174 11.62 22.18 -15.70
N CYS A 175 11.26 21.32 -14.76
CA CYS A 175 11.37 19.88 -14.90
C CYS A 175 10.08 19.21 -15.38
N GLY A 176 8.98 19.96 -15.57
CA GLY A 176 7.69 19.41 -15.98
C GLY A 176 7.08 18.48 -14.93
N VAL A 177 7.23 18.82 -13.66
CA VAL A 177 6.78 18.03 -12.49
C VAL A 177 5.59 18.76 -11.86
N ASN A 178 4.57 18.03 -11.40
CA ASN A 178 3.45 18.64 -10.71
C ASN A 178 3.90 19.15 -9.33
N PHE A 179 3.52 20.37 -8.98
CA PHE A 179 3.84 20.99 -7.69
C PHE A 179 2.58 21.34 -6.92
N ARG A 180 2.53 20.92 -5.66
CA ARG A 180 1.51 21.37 -4.70
C ARG A 180 2.19 21.80 -3.41
N SER A 181 1.69 22.87 -2.80
CA SER A 181 2.08 23.28 -1.46
C SER A 181 0.87 23.32 -0.52
N ASN A 182 1.10 23.02 0.75
CA ASN A 182 0.10 23.10 1.80
C ASN A 182 0.75 23.55 3.11
N TYR A 183 -0.01 24.17 4.01
CA TYR A 183 0.46 24.50 5.35
C TYR A 183 -0.34 23.74 6.40
N ASN A 184 0.36 23.04 7.27
CA ASN A 184 -0.23 22.36 8.40
C ASN A 184 -0.13 23.19 9.67
N THR A 185 -1.25 23.81 10.05
CA THR A 185 -1.34 24.67 11.23
C THR A 185 -1.04 23.96 12.55
N ALA A 186 -1.40 22.67 12.67
CA ALA A 186 -1.23 21.90 13.90
C ALA A 186 0.22 21.54 14.17
N PHE A 187 1.00 21.29 13.11
CA PHE A 187 2.41 20.88 13.20
C PHE A 187 3.39 21.96 12.76
N LYS A 188 2.91 23.19 12.49
CA LYS A 188 3.72 24.33 12.03
C LYS A 188 4.66 23.96 10.88
N THR A 189 4.14 23.15 9.96
CA THR A 189 4.93 22.52 8.88
C THR A 189 4.38 22.96 7.53
N ASP A 190 5.26 23.51 6.71
CA ASP A 190 5.01 23.75 5.29
C ASP A 190 5.33 22.50 4.48
N GLU A 191 4.42 22.12 3.62
CA GLU A 191 4.50 20.89 2.84
C GLU A 191 4.58 21.18 1.36
N PHE A 192 5.54 20.55 0.71
CA PHE A 192 5.76 20.66 -0.72
C PHE A 192 5.74 19.26 -1.32
N TYR A 193 4.95 19.10 -2.38
CA TYR A 193 4.77 17.83 -3.09
C TYR A 193 5.20 18.04 -4.54
N LEU A 194 6.18 17.23 -4.96
CA LEU A 194 6.70 17.17 -6.32
C LEU A 194 6.32 15.81 -6.88
N GLU A 195 5.53 15.78 -7.94
CA GLU A 195 4.99 14.53 -8.50
C GLU A 195 5.29 14.42 -9.99
N SER A 196 6.05 13.38 -10.36
CA SER A 196 6.24 12.99 -11.75
C SER A 196 5.32 11.82 -12.06
N ARG A 197 4.45 11.97 -13.06
CA ARG A 197 3.52 10.90 -13.47
C ARG A 197 3.91 10.26 -14.79
N ILE A 198 3.72 8.94 -14.87
CA ILE A 198 3.68 8.20 -16.13
C ILE A 198 2.21 7.92 -16.41
N GLU A 199 1.56 8.83 -17.14
CA GLU A 199 0.10 8.84 -17.36
C GLU A 199 -0.38 7.53 -18.01
N GLU A 200 0.41 6.96 -18.91
CA GLU A 200 0.08 5.70 -19.58
C GLU A 200 -0.01 4.54 -18.61
N TYR A 201 0.65 4.63 -17.44
CA TYR A 201 0.82 3.55 -16.48
C TYR A 201 0.17 3.82 -15.12
N ASP A 202 -0.47 4.99 -14.94
CA ASP A 202 -0.93 5.51 -13.65
C ASP A 202 0.13 5.37 -12.55
N LEU A 203 1.39 5.55 -12.93
CA LEU A 203 2.52 5.45 -12.01
C LEU A 203 2.92 6.84 -11.55
N GLU A 204 2.75 7.08 -10.25
CA GLU A 204 3.11 8.34 -9.61
C GLU A 204 4.46 8.18 -8.88
N LEU A 205 5.42 9.03 -9.26
CA LEU A 205 6.74 9.13 -8.65
C LEU A 205 6.80 10.39 -7.81
N TRP A 206 6.42 10.28 -6.54
CA TRP A 206 6.36 11.41 -5.62
C TRP A 206 7.67 11.66 -4.88
N GLN A 207 7.93 12.93 -4.65
CA GLN A 207 8.91 13.45 -3.71
C GLN A 207 8.20 14.47 -2.81
N MET A 208 8.41 14.40 -1.50
CA MET A 208 7.81 15.33 -0.54
C MET A 208 8.91 16.06 0.22
N VAL A 209 8.71 17.34 0.46
CA VAL A 209 9.60 18.17 1.26
C VAL A 209 8.77 18.87 2.31
N PHE A 210 9.12 18.67 3.57
CA PHE A 210 8.41 19.23 4.71
C PHE A 210 9.36 20.12 5.50
N VAL A 211 8.95 21.37 5.71
CA VAL A 211 9.74 22.39 6.39
C VAL A 211 9.02 22.75 7.68
N ASN A 212 9.53 22.25 8.81
CA ASN A 212 8.96 22.50 10.14
C ASN A 212 9.65 23.72 10.76
N SER A 213 8.89 24.79 10.98
CA SER A 213 9.42 26.06 11.49
C SER A 213 9.69 26.03 13.00
N GLU A 214 8.99 25.19 13.75
CA GLU A 214 9.14 25.07 15.21
C GLU A 214 10.38 24.28 15.58
N GLU A 215 10.59 23.13 14.93
CA GLU A 215 11.76 22.27 15.12
C GLU A 215 13.00 22.77 14.35
N GLN A 216 12.83 23.73 13.44
CA GLN A 216 13.86 24.22 12.52
C GLN A 216 14.49 23.11 11.66
N GLU A 217 13.63 22.27 11.11
CA GLU A 217 14.02 21.05 10.41
C GLU A 217 13.35 20.92 9.04
N ILE A 218 14.13 20.44 8.07
CA ILE A 218 13.69 20.14 6.71
C ILE A 218 13.77 18.63 6.52
N CYS A 219 12.65 18.02 6.15
CA CYS A 219 12.54 16.59 5.90
C CYS A 219 12.19 16.34 4.43
N ILE A 220 12.96 15.49 3.75
CA ILE A 220 12.80 15.15 2.33
C ILE A 220 12.50 13.66 2.23
N PHE A 221 11.45 13.32 1.49
CA PHE A 221 10.90 11.98 1.37
C PHE A 221 10.77 11.58 -0.08
N THR A 222 11.08 10.31 -0.34
CA THR A 222 10.60 9.55 -1.50
C THR A 222 10.06 8.22 -0.98
N LYS A 223 9.56 7.36 -1.86
CA LYS A 223 9.16 6.00 -1.48
C LYS A 223 10.31 5.20 -0.87
N ASN A 224 11.55 5.42 -1.31
CA ASN A 224 12.68 4.57 -0.93
C ASN A 224 13.81 5.28 -0.18
N LEU A 225 13.63 6.55 0.17
CA LEU A 225 14.66 7.40 0.76
C LEU A 225 14.03 8.44 1.68
N PHE A 226 14.70 8.69 2.80
CA PHE A 226 14.37 9.80 3.68
C PHE A 226 15.62 10.55 4.12
N LYS A 227 15.55 11.88 4.16
CA LYS A 227 16.66 12.68 4.66
C LYS A 227 16.19 13.90 5.42
N LYS A 228 16.93 14.21 6.47
CA LYS A 228 16.67 15.34 7.35
C LYS A 228 17.84 16.32 7.32
N PHE A 229 17.53 17.60 7.31
CA PHE A 229 18.48 18.69 7.30
C PHE A 229 18.06 19.73 8.33
N PRO A 230 18.99 20.31 9.10
CA PRO A 230 18.70 21.51 9.88
C PRO A 230 18.48 22.71 8.95
N PHE A 231 17.76 23.74 9.41
CA PHE A 231 17.57 24.99 8.66
C PHE A 231 18.89 25.66 8.27
N SER A 232 19.94 25.51 9.08
CA SER A 232 21.29 25.99 8.77
C SER A 232 21.84 25.44 7.46
N SER A 233 21.35 24.30 6.99
CA SER A 233 21.76 23.63 5.75
C SER A 233 20.65 23.64 4.69
N ALA A 234 19.79 24.67 4.68
CA ALA A 234 18.67 24.80 3.74
C ALA A 234 19.11 24.72 2.27
N ASP A 235 20.19 25.40 1.89
CA ASP A 235 20.70 25.36 0.51
C ASP A 235 21.13 23.93 0.11
N LEU A 236 21.80 23.22 1.02
CA LEU A 236 22.20 21.84 0.80
C LEU A 236 20.99 20.91 0.65
N ALA A 237 19.96 21.11 1.47
CA ALA A 237 18.71 20.36 1.38
C ALA A 237 18.03 20.61 0.02
N LEU A 238 18.01 21.86 -0.46
CA LEU A 238 17.45 22.21 -1.75
C LEU A 238 18.21 21.58 -2.92
N GLU A 239 19.54 21.64 -2.91
CA GLU A 239 20.37 20.96 -3.91
C GLU A 239 20.17 19.44 -3.89
N PHE A 240 19.88 18.88 -2.72
CA PHE A 240 19.52 17.47 -2.61
C PHE A 240 18.17 17.17 -3.30
N VAL A 241 17.14 18.00 -3.10
CA VAL A 241 15.86 17.84 -3.80
C VAL A 241 16.05 17.96 -5.31
N LYS A 242 16.81 18.96 -5.77
CA LYS A 242 17.14 19.14 -7.20
C LYS A 242 17.78 17.88 -7.81
N ALA A 243 18.76 17.30 -7.10
CA ALA A 243 19.41 16.06 -7.53
C ALA A 243 18.45 14.87 -7.60
N LEU A 244 17.50 14.76 -6.65
CA LEU A 244 16.49 13.70 -6.66
C LEU A 244 15.49 13.86 -7.82
N VAL A 245 14.99 15.08 -8.06
CA VAL A 245 14.10 15.39 -9.20
C VAL A 245 14.80 15.06 -10.51
N GLU A 246 16.05 15.49 -10.68
CA GLU A 246 16.82 15.27 -11.89
C GLU A 246 17.01 13.77 -12.18
N VAL A 247 17.42 13.01 -11.17
CA VAL A 247 17.62 11.56 -11.30
C VAL A 247 16.29 10.82 -11.52
N CYS A 248 15.21 11.27 -10.87
CA CYS A 248 13.87 10.73 -11.12
C CYS A 248 13.49 10.88 -12.60
N ASN A 249 13.64 12.08 -13.16
CA ASN A 249 13.20 12.35 -14.53
C ASN A 249 14.14 11.78 -15.60
N LYS A 250 15.45 11.73 -15.34
CA LYS A 250 16.44 11.23 -16.32
C LYS A 250 16.65 9.72 -16.28
N ASP A 251 16.39 9.07 -15.16
CA ASP A 251 16.77 7.68 -14.93
C ASP A 251 15.56 6.81 -14.50
N VAL A 252 14.91 7.17 -13.39
CA VAL A 252 13.80 6.36 -12.83
C VAL A 252 12.59 6.32 -13.76
N LYS A 253 12.11 7.48 -14.21
CA LYS A 253 10.90 7.60 -15.05
C LYS A 253 11.06 6.87 -16.40
N PRO A 254 12.14 7.07 -17.18
CA PRO A 254 12.33 6.34 -18.43
C PRO A 254 12.50 4.83 -18.21
N SER A 255 13.25 4.41 -17.18
CA SER A 255 13.46 2.98 -16.88
C SER A 255 12.16 2.30 -16.45
N ALA A 256 11.34 2.97 -15.65
CA ALA A 256 10.01 2.48 -15.28
C ALA A 256 9.11 2.37 -16.51
N LEU A 257 9.12 3.36 -17.40
CA LEU A 257 8.38 3.31 -18.66
C LEU A 257 8.84 2.15 -19.57
N GLU A 258 10.15 1.96 -19.73
CA GLU A 258 10.74 0.86 -20.51
C GLU A 258 10.35 -0.51 -19.92
N TYR A 259 10.45 -0.66 -18.61
CA TYR A 259 10.06 -1.88 -17.91
C TYR A 259 8.56 -2.17 -18.08
N CYS A 260 7.72 -1.15 -17.93
CA CYS A 260 6.28 -1.29 -18.13
C CYS A 260 5.93 -1.63 -19.59
N THR A 261 6.63 -1.05 -20.57
CA THR A 261 6.44 -1.31 -22.00
C THR A 261 6.89 -2.74 -22.37
N SER A 262 8.07 -3.15 -21.92
CA SER A 262 8.64 -4.49 -22.18
C SER A 262 7.87 -5.61 -21.50
N SER A 263 7.13 -5.30 -20.42
CA SER A 263 6.29 -6.24 -19.69
C SER A 263 4.82 -6.28 -20.16
N GLU A 264 4.46 -5.61 -21.26
CA GLU A 264 3.08 -5.51 -21.81
C GLU A 264 2.02 -5.03 -20.80
N ILE A 265 2.40 -4.21 -19.82
CA ILE A 265 1.43 -3.69 -18.85
C ILE A 265 0.61 -2.59 -19.56
N ASN A 266 -0.71 -2.53 -19.32
CA ASN A 266 -1.54 -1.48 -19.89
C ASN A 266 -2.73 -1.17 -18.95
N PRO A 267 -2.75 -0.04 -18.25
CA PRO A 267 -3.84 0.36 -17.35
C PRO A 267 -5.14 0.72 -18.05
N LYS A 268 -5.14 1.12 -19.33
CA LYS A 268 -6.40 1.20 -20.11
C LYS A 268 -7.01 -0.19 -20.27
N LEU A 269 -6.20 -1.26 -20.30
CA LEU A 269 -6.75 -2.63 -20.21
C LEU A 269 -7.39 -2.88 -18.85
N CYS A 270 -6.94 -2.26 -17.76
CA CYS A 270 -7.63 -2.38 -16.48
C CYS A 270 -9.05 -1.80 -16.58
N GLU A 271 -9.20 -0.56 -17.05
CA GLU A 271 -10.51 0.08 -17.20
C GLU A 271 -11.41 -0.68 -18.20
N ILE A 272 -10.86 -1.13 -19.32
CA ILE A 272 -11.57 -1.95 -20.33
C ILE A 272 -11.95 -3.31 -19.74
N ALA A 273 -11.06 -3.99 -19.01
CA ALA A 273 -11.33 -5.27 -18.39
C ALA A 273 -12.38 -5.16 -17.27
N GLN A 274 -12.31 -4.10 -16.47
CA GLN A 274 -13.31 -3.78 -15.44
C GLN A 274 -14.69 -3.57 -16.07
N THR A 275 -14.77 -2.74 -17.10
CA THR A 275 -16.01 -2.50 -17.85
C THR A 275 -16.54 -3.79 -18.45
N THR A 276 -15.68 -4.58 -19.11
CA THR A 276 -16.02 -5.85 -19.75
C THR A 276 -16.58 -6.87 -18.76
N ILE A 277 -15.90 -7.08 -17.64
CA ILE A 277 -16.36 -8.02 -16.60
C ILE A 277 -17.64 -7.54 -15.95
N ARG A 278 -17.76 -6.24 -15.64
CA ARG A 278 -18.97 -5.68 -15.04
C ARG A 278 -20.17 -5.93 -15.94
N THR A 279 -20.06 -5.63 -17.24
CA THR A 279 -21.13 -5.90 -18.21
C THR A 279 -21.48 -7.39 -18.28
N MET A 280 -20.48 -8.30 -18.28
CA MET A 280 -20.73 -9.75 -18.26
C MET A 280 -21.51 -10.19 -17.01
N LEU A 281 -21.18 -9.62 -15.86
CA LEU A 281 -21.82 -9.96 -14.58
C LEU A 281 -23.23 -9.39 -14.47
N GLU A 282 -23.45 -8.13 -14.86
CA GLU A 282 -24.78 -7.53 -14.94
C GLU A 282 -25.69 -8.32 -15.88
N MET A 283 -25.19 -8.72 -17.05
CA MET A 283 -25.93 -9.55 -18.00
C MET A 283 -26.26 -10.94 -17.42
N ASN A 284 -25.35 -11.55 -16.67
CA ASN A 284 -25.56 -12.86 -16.07
C ASN A 284 -26.53 -12.79 -14.88
N PHE A 285 -26.45 -11.75 -14.05
CA PHE A 285 -27.42 -11.48 -12.98
C PHE A 285 -28.82 -11.28 -13.55
N ASN A 286 -28.98 -10.42 -14.55
CA ASN A 286 -30.28 -10.17 -15.18
C ASN A 286 -30.89 -11.41 -15.84
N LYS A 287 -30.06 -12.34 -16.34
CA LYS A 287 -30.53 -13.57 -17.00
C LYS A 287 -30.78 -14.74 -16.04
N LYS A 288 -29.94 -14.92 -15.02
CA LYS A 288 -29.91 -16.13 -14.17
C LYS A 288 -30.10 -15.85 -12.67
N GLY A 289 -30.17 -14.59 -12.26
CA GLY A 289 -30.29 -14.19 -10.84
C GLY A 289 -29.07 -14.55 -10.00
N ILE A 290 -27.90 -14.79 -10.62
CA ILE A 290 -26.66 -15.15 -9.92
C ILE A 290 -26.11 -13.89 -9.24
N ILE A 291 -26.14 -13.88 -7.91
CA ILE A 291 -25.53 -12.81 -7.10
C ILE A 291 -24.01 -12.89 -7.29
N TYR A 292 -23.42 -11.73 -7.51
CA TYR A 292 -21.98 -11.63 -7.72
C TYR A 292 -21.37 -10.51 -6.88
N GLY A 293 -20.10 -10.68 -6.58
CA GLY A 293 -19.26 -9.70 -5.93
C GLY A 293 -18.01 -9.50 -6.77
N LEU A 294 -17.49 -8.28 -6.75
CA LEU A 294 -16.45 -7.91 -7.66
C LEU A 294 -15.35 -7.11 -6.97
N SER A 295 -14.10 -7.49 -7.20
CA SER A 295 -12.90 -6.86 -6.65
C SER A 295 -11.86 -6.75 -7.74
N TYR A 296 -11.21 -5.59 -7.86
CA TYR A 296 -10.25 -5.34 -8.94
C TYR A 296 -9.04 -4.59 -8.41
N ASP A 297 -7.90 -4.79 -9.06
CA ASP A 297 -6.76 -3.90 -9.02
C ASP A 297 -6.25 -3.63 -10.45
N THR A 298 -5.11 -2.96 -10.57
CA THR A 298 -4.53 -2.59 -11.88
C THR A 298 -4.11 -3.79 -12.74
N VAL A 299 -4.05 -4.99 -12.17
CA VAL A 299 -3.48 -6.19 -12.82
C VAL A 299 -4.47 -7.37 -12.88
N VAL A 300 -5.32 -7.54 -11.87
CA VAL A 300 -6.17 -8.71 -11.66
C VAL A 300 -7.59 -8.29 -11.27
N CYS A 301 -8.55 -9.07 -11.76
CA CYS A 301 -9.93 -9.03 -11.34
C CYS A 301 -10.29 -10.35 -10.62
N ALA A 302 -10.96 -10.22 -9.49
CA ALA A 302 -11.57 -11.32 -8.74
C ALA A 302 -13.09 -11.18 -8.76
N VAL A 303 -13.74 -12.21 -9.30
CA VAL A 303 -15.18 -12.34 -9.36
C VAL A 303 -15.60 -13.41 -8.35
N TYR A 304 -16.63 -13.10 -7.58
CA TYR A 304 -17.28 -14.02 -6.69
C TYR A 304 -18.69 -14.29 -7.20
N LEU A 305 -19.10 -15.55 -7.28
CA LEU A 305 -20.43 -15.97 -7.74
C LEU A 305 -21.11 -16.85 -6.69
N GLU A 306 -22.30 -16.47 -6.23
CA GLU A 306 -23.16 -17.32 -5.41
C GLU A 306 -24.03 -18.19 -6.32
N LYS A 307 -23.91 -19.52 -6.19
CA LYS A 307 -24.79 -20.47 -6.88
C LYS A 307 -25.90 -20.89 -5.92
N LYS A 308 -27.11 -20.37 -6.12
CA LYS A 308 -28.32 -20.91 -5.48
C LYS A 308 -28.63 -22.26 -6.13
N GLU A 309 -28.51 -23.35 -5.38
CA GLU A 309 -29.07 -24.63 -5.82
C GLU A 309 -30.59 -24.51 -5.74
N TYR A 310 -31.26 -24.40 -6.89
CA TYR A 310 -32.72 -24.46 -6.98
C TYR A 310 -33.17 -25.85 -6.54
N ASP A 311 -33.87 -25.92 -5.41
CA ASP A 311 -34.54 -27.15 -4.99
C ASP A 311 -35.91 -27.20 -5.65
N ILE A 312 -35.96 -27.79 -6.85
CA ILE A 312 -37.16 -27.93 -7.68
C ILE A 312 -38.30 -28.56 -6.86
N VAL A 313 -37.99 -29.43 -5.89
CA VAL A 313 -38.97 -30.07 -5.03
C VAL A 313 -39.64 -29.05 -4.09
N LYS A 314 -38.88 -28.15 -3.46
CA LYS A 314 -39.45 -27.09 -2.60
C LYS A 314 -40.31 -26.11 -3.37
N GLU A 315 -39.91 -25.73 -4.59
CA GLU A 315 -40.67 -24.79 -5.43
C GLU A 315 -41.97 -25.43 -5.95
N ILE A 316 -41.93 -26.71 -6.35
CA ILE A 316 -43.14 -27.46 -6.71
C ILE A 316 -44.03 -27.66 -5.48
N CYS A 317 -43.48 -28.02 -4.31
CA CYS A 317 -44.26 -28.17 -3.08
C CYS A 317 -44.90 -26.86 -2.61
N SER A 318 -44.23 -25.70 -2.77
CA SER A 318 -44.81 -24.39 -2.45
C SER A 318 -45.90 -23.97 -3.44
N ILE A 319 -45.78 -24.36 -4.72
CA ILE A 319 -46.82 -24.16 -5.74
C ILE A 319 -48.04 -25.06 -5.49
N LEU A 320 -47.81 -26.26 -4.95
CA LEU A 320 -48.85 -27.26 -4.69
C LEU A 320 -49.50 -27.17 -3.28
N ASN A 321 -49.08 -26.22 -2.43
CA ASN A 321 -49.53 -26.06 -1.03
C ASN A 321 -49.45 -27.36 -0.20
N ASP A 322 -48.45 -28.21 -0.47
CA ASP A 322 -48.30 -29.49 0.22
C ASP A 322 -47.13 -29.39 1.22
N GLU A 323 -47.44 -28.92 2.43
CA GLU A 323 -46.45 -28.65 3.50
C GLU A 323 -45.98 -29.92 4.23
N GLN A 324 -46.45 -31.12 3.86
CA GLN A 324 -46.25 -32.32 4.67
C GLN A 324 -45.00 -33.15 4.36
N ASN A 325 -44.11 -32.72 3.44
CA ASN A 325 -42.86 -33.44 3.18
C ASN A 325 -41.70 -32.54 2.70
N SER A 326 -41.33 -31.51 3.48
CA SER A 326 -40.02 -30.88 3.30
C SER A 326 -39.13 -31.18 4.51
N ASP A 327 -38.28 -32.21 4.36
CA ASP A 327 -37.15 -32.40 5.24
C ASP A 327 -36.27 -31.15 5.12
N ASN A 328 -36.16 -30.36 6.19
CA ASN A 328 -35.70 -28.96 6.13
C ASN A 328 -34.17 -28.87 6.16
N THR A 329 -33.50 -29.66 5.31
CA THR A 329 -32.06 -29.57 5.10
C THR A 329 -31.83 -28.64 3.90
N GLU A 330 -31.75 -27.33 4.13
CA GLU A 330 -31.22 -26.41 3.13
C GLU A 330 -29.85 -26.93 2.67
N LYS A 331 -29.72 -27.28 1.39
CA LYS A 331 -28.43 -27.69 0.83
C LYS A 331 -27.42 -26.56 1.04
N PRO A 332 -26.17 -26.90 1.40
CA PRO A 332 -25.15 -25.89 1.66
C PRO A 332 -24.92 -25.05 0.40
N ARG A 333 -25.10 -23.73 0.51
CA ARG A 333 -24.85 -22.80 -0.59
C ARG A 333 -23.39 -22.91 -1.04
N LYS A 334 -23.19 -23.09 -2.34
CA LYS A 334 -21.87 -23.15 -2.96
C LYS A 334 -21.52 -21.80 -3.55
N MET A 335 -20.24 -21.47 -3.51
CA MET A 335 -19.71 -20.28 -4.17
C MET A 335 -18.54 -20.64 -5.08
N TYR A 336 -18.30 -19.78 -6.07
CA TYR A 336 -17.12 -19.86 -6.92
C TYR A 336 -16.36 -18.55 -6.84
N GLU A 337 -15.06 -18.65 -6.57
CA GLU A 337 -14.13 -17.54 -6.65
C GLU A 337 -13.29 -17.72 -7.91
N ILE A 338 -13.42 -16.75 -8.82
CA ILE A 338 -12.76 -16.72 -10.10
C ILE A 338 -11.76 -15.58 -10.09
N VAL A 339 -10.50 -15.86 -10.37
CA VAL A 339 -9.42 -14.86 -10.40
C VAL A 339 -8.76 -14.87 -11.77
N ILE A 340 -8.68 -13.70 -12.39
CA ILE A 340 -8.35 -13.53 -13.81
C ILE A 340 -7.51 -12.27 -13.99
N SER A 341 -6.41 -12.35 -14.74
CA SER A 341 -5.66 -11.14 -15.10
C SER A 341 -6.43 -10.24 -16.08
N ASN A 342 -6.21 -8.92 -16.00
CA ASN A 342 -6.79 -7.93 -16.94
C ASN A 342 -6.45 -8.26 -18.39
N THR A 343 -5.24 -8.77 -18.64
CA THR A 343 -4.79 -9.23 -19.95
C THR A 343 -5.59 -10.43 -20.46
N GLU A 344 -5.87 -11.41 -19.61
CA GLU A 344 -6.62 -12.61 -20.00
C GLU A 344 -8.09 -12.29 -20.30
N ILE A 345 -8.69 -11.36 -19.56
CA ILE A 345 -10.06 -10.89 -19.79
C ILE A 345 -10.23 -10.35 -21.22
N ILE A 346 -9.22 -9.67 -21.72
CA ILE A 346 -9.25 -9.03 -23.03
C ILE A 346 -8.81 -9.98 -24.14
N LYS A 347 -7.79 -10.80 -23.90
CA LYS A 347 -7.32 -11.79 -24.89
C LYS A 347 -8.37 -12.89 -25.10
N HIS A 348 -9.09 -13.28 -24.04
CA HIS A 348 -10.02 -14.42 -24.07
C HIS A 348 -11.36 -14.14 -23.36
N PRO A 349 -12.13 -13.11 -23.78
CA PRO A 349 -13.38 -12.72 -23.11
C PRO A 349 -14.45 -13.82 -23.12
N TYR A 350 -14.41 -14.72 -24.12
CA TYR A 350 -15.34 -15.84 -24.21
C TYR A 350 -15.13 -16.88 -23.09
N LEU A 351 -13.88 -17.15 -22.71
CA LEU A 351 -13.55 -18.09 -21.63
C LEU A 351 -13.98 -17.51 -20.27
N VAL A 352 -13.82 -16.20 -20.10
CA VAL A 352 -14.27 -15.50 -18.90
C VAL A 352 -15.79 -15.54 -18.78
N LYS A 353 -16.48 -15.26 -19.88
CA LYS A 353 -17.94 -15.35 -19.94
C LYS A 353 -18.43 -16.77 -19.63
N GLU A 354 -17.82 -17.81 -20.21
CA GLU A 354 -18.18 -19.20 -19.93
C GLU A 354 -18.00 -19.55 -18.44
N ALA A 355 -16.88 -19.14 -17.85
CA ALA A 355 -16.62 -19.36 -16.42
C ALA A 355 -17.59 -18.60 -15.50
N ILE A 356 -18.10 -17.45 -15.93
CA ILE A 356 -19.12 -16.68 -15.19
C ILE A 356 -20.51 -17.32 -15.35
N GLU A 357 -20.84 -17.79 -16.55
CA GLU A 357 -22.15 -18.38 -16.86
C GLU A 357 -22.34 -19.79 -16.27
N ASP A 358 -21.29 -20.60 -16.23
CA ASP A 358 -21.28 -21.97 -15.69
C ASP A 358 -19.93 -22.27 -14.98
N PRO A 359 -19.74 -21.76 -13.74
CA PRO A 359 -18.46 -21.87 -13.05
C PRO A 359 -18.10 -23.32 -12.72
N LYS A 360 -16.88 -23.71 -13.13
CA LYS A 360 -16.26 -25.01 -12.86
C LYS A 360 -14.89 -24.81 -12.23
N VAL A 361 -14.44 -25.75 -11.40
CA VAL A 361 -13.11 -25.69 -10.78
C VAL A 361 -12.02 -25.94 -11.84
N PHE A 362 -11.07 -25.01 -11.97
CA PHE A 362 -9.89 -25.16 -12.83
C PHE A 362 -8.74 -24.26 -12.40
N LYS A 363 -7.54 -24.55 -12.88
CA LYS A 363 -6.35 -23.74 -12.61
C LYS A 363 -5.48 -23.58 -13.86
N LYS A 364 -5.36 -22.35 -14.35
CA LYS A 364 -4.38 -21.92 -15.37
C LYS A 364 -3.55 -20.76 -14.81
N TYR A 365 -2.41 -20.48 -15.45
CA TYR A 365 -1.44 -19.52 -14.93
C TYR A 365 -2.00 -18.10 -14.77
N HIS A 366 -2.88 -17.63 -15.67
CA HIS A 366 -3.47 -16.28 -15.63
C HIS A 366 -4.97 -16.25 -15.31
N PHE A 367 -5.56 -17.42 -15.03
CA PHE A 367 -7.00 -17.60 -14.89
C PHE A 367 -7.31 -18.88 -14.12
N TRP A 368 -7.97 -18.76 -12.98
CA TRP A 368 -8.40 -19.93 -12.22
C TRP A 368 -9.76 -19.71 -11.55
N CYS A 369 -10.43 -20.81 -11.24
CA CYS A 369 -11.69 -20.84 -10.53
C CYS A 369 -11.63 -21.91 -9.43
N LYS A 370 -12.03 -21.55 -8.20
CA LYS A 370 -12.16 -22.48 -7.08
C LYS A 370 -13.58 -22.46 -6.55
N GLU A 371 -14.05 -23.63 -6.15
CA GLU A 371 -15.26 -23.78 -5.36
C GLU A 371 -14.93 -23.52 -3.89
N LYS A 372 -15.79 -22.76 -3.20
CA LYS A 372 -15.69 -22.50 -1.77
C LYS A 372 -17.09 -22.64 -1.11
N LYS A 373 -17.12 -22.87 0.20
CA LYS A 373 -18.38 -22.85 0.99
C LYS A 373 -18.81 -21.42 1.23
N PHE A 374 -20.08 -21.10 0.92
CA PHE A 374 -20.61 -19.75 1.06
C PHE A 374 -20.28 -19.13 2.43
N ASN A 375 -19.70 -17.93 2.41
CA ASN A 375 -19.39 -17.14 3.59
C ASN A 375 -19.75 -15.69 3.32
N GLN A 376 -20.88 -15.26 3.89
CA GLN A 376 -21.45 -13.92 3.68
C GLN A 376 -20.52 -12.81 4.17
N LYS A 377 -19.89 -12.98 5.34
CA LYS A 377 -18.94 -12.01 5.88
C LYS A 377 -17.73 -11.82 4.95
N TYR A 378 -17.16 -12.93 4.46
CA TYR A 378 -16.06 -12.90 3.48
C TYR A 378 -16.47 -12.19 2.18
N PHE A 379 -17.70 -12.43 1.72
CA PHE A 379 -18.25 -11.82 0.51
C PHE A 379 -18.37 -10.30 0.65
N GLU A 380 -19.03 -9.83 1.72
CA GLU A 380 -19.27 -8.40 1.98
C GLU A 380 -17.97 -7.62 2.27
N GLU A 381 -16.97 -8.25 2.89
CA GLU A 381 -15.68 -7.61 3.21
C GLU A 381 -14.73 -7.49 2.01
N LYS A 382 -14.72 -8.48 1.10
CA LYS A 382 -13.70 -8.56 0.04
C LYS A 382 -14.18 -8.08 -1.33
N PHE A 383 -15.49 -8.01 -1.52
CA PHE A 383 -16.07 -7.74 -2.82
C PHE A 383 -17.06 -6.58 -2.73
N TRP A 384 -17.01 -5.68 -3.70
CA TRP A 384 -18.08 -4.72 -3.88
C TRP A 384 -19.29 -5.48 -4.41
N THR A 385 -20.36 -5.50 -3.62
CA THR A 385 -21.70 -5.79 -4.12
C THR A 385 -22.06 -4.65 -5.05
N ILE A 386 -22.17 -4.96 -6.35
CA ILE A 386 -22.90 -4.07 -7.24
C ILE A 386 -24.36 -4.33 -6.87
N GLU A 387 -24.94 -3.47 -6.05
CA GLU A 387 -26.39 -3.43 -5.93
C GLU A 387 -26.96 -3.20 -7.35
N PRO A 388 -27.93 -4.03 -7.78
CA PRO A 388 -28.45 -3.97 -9.15
C PRO A 388 -29.05 -2.63 -9.53
#